data_AF-A0A838RLU8-F1
#
_entry.id   AF-A0A838RLU8-F1
#
_cell.length_a   1.000
_cell.length_b   1.000
_cell.length_c   1.000
_cell.angle_alpha   90.00
_cell.angle_beta   90.00
_cell.angle_gamma   90.00
#
_symmetry.space_group_name_H-M   'P 1'
#
loop_
_entity.id
_entity.type
_entity.pdbx_description
1 polymer ?
#
loop_
_entity_poly.entity_id
_entity_poly.type
_entity_poly.pdbx_seq_one_letter_code
_entity_poly.pdbx_strand_id
1 'polypeptide(L)'
;MNDLAQRRYGGNGEQNYEPLAQGWEQPEPYIASSDLAEAVNTALYLRRPLLLEGDPGSGKTRLAFAVAHELGYPLLEIYVRSTHRAQD
;
A
#
# COMPACT_ATOMS: atom_id res chain seq x y z
N MET A 1 -21.43 1.58 -7.32
CA MET A 1 -20.85 2.41 -6.24
C MET A 1 -20.62 1.55 -4.99
N ASN A 2 -19.78 0.49 -5.03
CA ASN A 2 -19.17 -0.12 -3.82
C ASN A 2 -18.11 -1.24 -4.06
N ASP A 3 -17.31 -1.21 -5.13
CA ASP A 3 -16.27 -2.25 -5.33
C ASP A 3 -15.03 -2.03 -4.44
N LEU A 4 -14.72 -0.77 -4.10
CA LEU A 4 -13.53 -0.40 -3.33
C LEU A 4 -13.46 -1.06 -1.94
N ALA A 5 -14.60 -1.25 -1.28
CA ALA A 5 -14.66 -1.89 0.03
C ALA A 5 -14.44 -3.41 -0.03
N GLN A 6 -14.48 -4.00 -1.24
CA GLN A 6 -14.29 -5.44 -1.45
C GLN A 6 -12.86 -5.77 -1.90
N ARG A 7 -12.06 -4.78 -2.32
CA ARG A 7 -10.68 -5.01 -2.72
C ARG A 7 -9.85 -5.52 -1.55
N ARG A 8 -9.22 -6.67 -1.76
CA ARG A 8 -8.33 -7.34 -0.80
C ARG A 8 -6.94 -7.47 -1.38
N TYR A 9 -5.95 -7.16 -0.56
CA TYR A 9 -4.55 -7.40 -0.86
C TYR A 9 -4.22 -8.88 -0.60
N GLY A 10 -3.86 -9.59 -1.65
CA GLY A 10 -3.40 -10.98 -1.66
C GLY A 10 -1.89 -11.11 -1.49
N GLY A 11 -1.10 -10.13 -1.92
CA GLY A 11 0.36 -10.16 -1.76
C GLY A 11 1.05 -11.19 -2.64
N ASN A 12 0.47 -11.47 -3.80
CA ASN A 12 0.96 -12.43 -4.80
C ASN A 12 1.82 -11.76 -5.89
N GLY A 13 1.97 -10.43 -5.84
CA GLY A 13 2.74 -9.65 -6.82
C GLY A 13 2.02 -9.45 -8.16
N GLU A 14 0.75 -9.84 -8.26
CA GLU A 14 -0.07 -9.67 -9.45
C GLU A 14 -0.99 -8.45 -9.30
N GLN A 15 -1.42 -7.88 -10.42
CA GLN A 15 -2.42 -6.83 -10.42
C GLN A 15 -3.81 -7.46 -10.42
N ASN A 16 -4.50 -7.42 -9.28
CA ASN A 16 -5.76 -8.14 -9.09
C ASN A 16 -7.00 -7.29 -9.43
N TYR A 17 -6.84 -5.97 -9.55
CA TYR A 17 -7.94 -5.05 -9.82
C TYR A 17 -7.57 -4.04 -10.91
N GLU A 18 -8.59 -3.61 -11.66
CA GLU A 18 -8.45 -2.48 -12.58
C GLU A 18 -8.03 -1.22 -11.81
N PRO A 19 -7.00 -0.49 -12.28
CA PRO A 19 -6.52 0.72 -11.63
C PRO A 19 -7.62 1.79 -11.59
N LEU A 20 -7.70 2.48 -10.47
CA LEU A 20 -8.48 3.71 -10.38
C LEU A 20 -7.81 4.81 -11.20
N ALA A 21 -8.52 5.91 -11.42
CA ALA A 21 -7.90 7.12 -11.95
C ALA A 21 -6.70 7.52 -11.06
N GLN A 22 -5.53 7.71 -11.67
CA GLN A 22 -4.25 7.96 -10.97
C GLN A 22 -3.73 6.77 -10.14
N GLY A 23 -4.23 5.56 -10.40
CA GLY A 23 -3.69 4.33 -9.84
C GLY A 23 -2.21 4.15 -10.21
N TRP A 24 -1.47 3.45 -9.35
CA TRP A 24 -0.07 3.15 -9.62
C TRP A 24 0.09 2.29 -10.89
N GLU A 25 0.85 2.80 -11.87
CA GLU A 25 0.95 2.19 -13.22
C GLU A 25 2.09 1.20 -13.38
N GLN A 26 3.12 1.26 -12.52
CA GLN A 26 4.31 0.42 -12.69
C GLN A 26 4.11 -0.94 -12.01
N PRO A 27 4.55 -2.05 -12.62
CA PRO A 27 4.51 -3.34 -11.95
C PRO A 27 5.34 -3.34 -10.66
N GLU A 28 4.74 -3.75 -9.54
CA GLU A 28 5.46 -3.99 -8.28
C GLU A 28 5.21 -5.44 -7.82
N PRO A 29 5.99 -6.40 -8.33
CA PRO A 29 5.86 -7.81 -7.96
C PRO A 29 6.48 -8.04 -6.57
N TYR A 30 5.67 -7.86 -5.54
CA TYR A 30 6.03 -8.06 -4.14
C TYR A 30 5.29 -9.27 -3.58
N ILE A 31 6.05 -10.23 -3.04
CA ILE A 31 5.49 -11.41 -2.36
C ILE A 31 5.44 -11.15 -0.86
N ALA A 32 4.22 -11.01 -0.33
CA ALA A 32 4.00 -10.82 1.10
C ALA A 32 3.76 -12.16 1.81
N SER A 33 4.10 -12.24 3.09
CA SER A 33 3.59 -13.32 3.93
C SER A 33 2.08 -13.17 4.14
N SER A 34 1.41 -14.26 4.51
CA SER A 34 -0.01 -14.26 4.88
C SER A 34 -0.31 -13.22 5.95
N ASP A 35 0.53 -13.15 6.98
CA ASP A 35 0.33 -12.30 8.15
C ASP A 35 0.47 -10.82 7.79
N LEU A 36 1.41 -10.50 6.90
CA LEU A 36 1.59 -9.14 6.40
C LEU A 36 0.41 -8.71 5.52
N ALA A 37 -0.06 -9.61 4.64
CA ALA A 37 -1.25 -9.37 3.84
C ALA A 37 -2.50 -9.19 4.72
N GLU A 38 -2.64 -9.98 5.78
CA GLU A 38 -3.73 -9.85 6.74
C GLU A 38 -3.67 -8.54 7.52
N ALA A 39 -2.48 -8.07 7.92
CA ALA A 39 -2.30 -6.77 8.57
C ALA A 39 -2.75 -5.62 7.65
N VAL A 40 -2.38 -5.64 6.36
CA VAL A 40 -2.84 -4.67 5.36
C VAL A 40 -4.37 -4.70 5.23
N ASN A 41 -4.95 -5.89 5.05
CA ASN A 41 -6.40 -6.04 4.88
C ASN A 41 -7.17 -5.59 6.13
N THR A 42 -6.63 -5.85 7.32
CA THR A 42 -7.22 -5.42 8.59
C THR A 42 -7.22 -3.91 8.70
N ALA A 43 -6.11 -3.24 8.36
CA ALA A 43 -6.02 -1.79 8.35
C ALA A 43 -7.01 -1.16 7.35
N LEU A 44 -7.13 -1.71 6.14
CA LEU A 44 -8.09 -1.29 5.13
C LEU A 44 -9.54 -1.46 5.62
N TYR A 45 -9.87 -2.62 6.19
CA TYR A 45 -11.20 -2.91 6.71
C TYR A 45 -11.59 -1.97 7.84
N LEU A 46 -10.68 -1.73 8.78
CA LEU A 46 -10.89 -0.82 9.91
C LEU A 46 -10.84 0.67 9.52
N ARG A 47 -10.40 0.99 8.30
CA ARG A 47 -10.08 2.35 7.83
C ARG A 47 -9.13 3.06 8.80
N ARG A 48 -8.12 2.33 9.27
CA ARG A 48 -7.10 2.84 10.17
C ARG A 48 -5.74 2.88 9.47
N PRO A 49 -4.89 3.89 9.76
CA PRO A 49 -3.52 3.90 9.27
C PRO A 49 -2.74 2.66 9.72
N LEU A 50 -1.88 2.15 8.84
CA LEU A 50 -0.91 1.08 9.14
C LEU A 50 0.49 1.68 9.20
N LEU A 51 1.11 1.64 10.39
CA LEU A 51 2.51 2.00 10.57
C LEU A 51 3.38 0.74 10.46
N LEU A 52 4.42 0.79 9.63
CA LEU A 52 5.33 -0.33 9.42
C LEU A 52 6.68 -0.05 10.09
N GLU A 53 7.10 -0.96 10.96
CA GLU A 53 8.41 -0.93 11.62
C GLU A 53 9.30 -2.07 11.12
N GLY A 54 10.63 -1.91 11.26
CA GLY A 54 11.61 -2.95 10.96
C GLY A 54 12.93 -2.41 10.43
N ASP A 55 13.83 -3.31 10.07
CA ASP A 55 15.19 -2.94 9.65
C ASP A 55 15.27 -2.21 8.30
N PRO A 56 16.29 -1.38 8.07
CA PRO A 56 16.56 -0.81 6.75
C PRO A 56 16.60 -1.90 5.67
N GLY A 57 15.91 -1.67 4.55
CA GLY A 57 15.85 -2.64 3.45
C GLY A 57 14.85 -3.79 3.61
N SER A 58 14.06 -3.84 4.70
CA SER A 58 13.04 -4.90 4.90
C SER A 58 11.80 -4.81 4.00
N GLY A 59 11.82 -3.97 2.96
CA GLY A 59 10.73 -3.85 1.99
C GLY A 59 9.52 -3.00 2.43
N LYS A 60 9.58 -2.27 3.56
CA LYS A 60 8.47 -1.41 4.04
C LYS A 60 7.94 -0.44 2.98
N THR A 61 8.84 0.30 2.35
CA THR A 61 8.51 1.24 1.29
C THR A 61 7.86 0.50 0.12
N ARG A 62 8.47 -0.60 -0.35
CA ARG A 62 7.96 -1.42 -1.47
C ARG A 62 6.58 -2.02 -1.18
N LEU A 63 6.27 -2.36 0.07
CA LEU A 63 4.93 -2.83 0.43
C LEU A 63 3.86 -1.79 0.10
N ALA A 64 4.11 -0.50 0.33
CA ALA A 64 3.15 0.55 -0.02
C ALA A 64 2.89 0.60 -1.54
N PHE A 65 3.95 0.50 -2.36
CA PHE A 65 3.84 0.40 -3.82
C PHE A 65 3.10 -0.87 -4.25
N ALA A 66 3.40 -2.01 -3.63
CA ALA A 66 2.76 -3.28 -3.94
C ALA A 66 1.27 -3.26 -3.64
N VAL A 67 0.86 -2.68 -2.51
CA VAL A 67 -0.55 -2.51 -2.16
C VAL A 67 -1.24 -1.61 -3.18
N ALA A 68 -0.61 -0.51 -3.60
CA ALA A 68 -1.16 0.38 -4.62
C ALA A 68 -1.28 -0.30 -5.99
N HIS A 69 -0.23 -1.00 -6.43
CA HIS A 69 -0.20 -1.79 -7.65
C HIS A 69 -1.31 -2.84 -7.66
N GLU A 70 -1.31 -3.74 -6.67
CA GLU A 70 -2.21 -4.88 -6.64
C GLU A 70 -3.67 -4.46 -6.52
N LEU A 71 -3.96 -3.48 -5.65
CA LEU A 71 -5.31 -2.97 -5.43
C LEU A 71 -5.74 -1.89 -6.44
N GLY A 72 -4.87 -1.48 -7.35
CA GLY A 72 -5.14 -0.42 -8.32
C GLY A 72 -5.41 0.95 -7.66
N TYR A 73 -4.82 1.22 -6.50
CA TYR A 73 -5.02 2.48 -5.76
C TYR A 73 -4.00 3.55 -6.18
N PRO A 74 -4.37 4.84 -6.08
CA PRO A 74 -3.38 5.91 -6.19
C PRO A 74 -2.40 5.85 -5.02
N LEU A 75 -1.14 6.17 -5.29
CA LEU A 75 -0.08 6.21 -4.29
C LEU A 75 0.40 7.65 -4.08
N LEU A 76 0.32 8.13 -2.85
CA LEU A 76 0.88 9.41 -2.44
C LEU A 76 2.17 9.19 -1.66
N GLU A 77 3.29 9.61 -2.25
CA GLU A 77 4.59 9.53 -1.61
C GLU A 77 4.94 10.86 -0.92
N ILE A 78 5.11 10.82 0.40
CA ILE A 78 5.56 11.97 1.19
C ILE A 78 6.87 11.60 1.89
N TYR A 79 7.93 12.32 1.55
CA TYR A 79 9.26 12.13 2.14
C TYR A 79 9.47 13.08 3.31
N VAL A 80 9.30 12.58 4.53
CA VAL A 80 9.53 13.37 5.75
C VAL A 80 11.04 13.46 6.02
N ARG A 81 11.55 14.69 6.13
CA ARG A 81 12.92 15.00 6.59
C ARG A 81 12.86 15.95 7.77
N SER A 82 13.83 15.89 8.68
CA SER A 82 13.92 16.78 9.86
C SER A 82 13.99 18.28 9.54
N THR A 83 14.28 18.63 8.28
CA THR A 83 14.28 20.01 7.77
C THR A 83 12.90 20.50 7.30
N HIS A 84 11.88 19.64 7.29
CA HIS A 84 10.51 20.07 6.99
C HIS A 84 9.97 20.80 8.22
N ARG A 85 9.85 22.13 8.11
CA ARG A 85 9.11 22.96 9.06
C ARG A 85 7.67 23.03 8.59
N ALA A 86 6.73 22.72 9.47
CA ALA A 86 5.33 23.07 9.23
C ALA A 86 5.24 24.60 9.12
N GLN A 87 4.62 25.08 8.06
CA GLN A 87 4.15 26.46 7.96
C GLN A 87 2.66 26.41 8.30
N ASP A 88 2.27 27.15 9.34
CA ASP A 88 0.87 27.39 9.71
C ASP A 88 0.16 28.25 8.65
#